data_AF-J9RB54-F1
#
_entry.id   AF-J9RB54-F1
#
_cell.length_a   1.000
_cell.length_b   1.000
_cell.length_c   1.000
_cell.angle_alpha   90.00
_cell.angle_beta   90.00
_cell.angle_gamma   90.00
#
_symmetry.space_group_name_H-M   'P 1'
#
loop_
_entity.id
_entity.type
_entity.pdbx_description
1 polymer ?
#
loop_
_entity_poly.entity_id
_entity_poly.type
_entity_poly.pdbx_seq_one_letter_code
_entity_poly.pdbx_strand_id
1 'polypeptide(L)' 'THLNVVVIGHVDSGKSTTTGHLIYQCGGIDKRTIEKFEKEAAELGKGSFKYAWVLDKLKAERERGITIDIALWK' A
#
# COMPACT_ATOMS: atom_id res chain seq x y z
N THR A 1 -24.55 -5.69 -5.59
CA THR A 1 -23.69 -6.64 -6.33
C THR A 1 -22.26 -6.45 -5.86
N HIS A 2 -21.55 -7.51 -5.49
CA HIS A 2 -20.14 -7.43 -5.08
C HIS A 2 -19.23 -7.66 -6.29
N LEU A 3 -18.13 -6.91 -6.37
CA LEU A 3 -17.13 -7.02 -7.43
C LEU A 3 -15.76 -7.31 -6.82
N ASN A 4 -15.04 -8.26 -7.41
CA ASN A 4 -13.64 -8.54 -7.08
C ASN A 4 -12.74 -7.89 -8.13
N VAL A 5 -11.70 -7.18 -7.69
CA VAL A 5 -10.78 -6.45 -8.57
C VAL A 5 -9.36 -6.98 -8.37
N VAL A 6 -8.63 -7.17 -9.45
CA VAL A 6 -7.20 -7.52 -9.45
C VAL A 6 -6.41 -6.46 -10.19
N VAL A 7 -5.27 -6.04 -9.63
CA VAL A 7 -4.39 -5.02 -10.24
C VAL A 7 -3.09 -5.71 -10.68
N ILE A 8 -2.80 -5.65 -11.99
CA ILE A 8 -1.65 -6.31 -12.63
C ILE A 8 -0.79 -5.30 -13.40
N GLY A 9 0.47 -5.65 -13.66
CA GLY A 9 1.43 -4.75 -14.33
C GLY A 9 2.89 -5.03 -13.95
N HIS A 10 3.82 -4.39 -14.65
CA HIS A 10 5.28 -4.58 -14.48
C HIS A 10 5.76 -4.20 -13.06
N VAL A 11 6.91 -4.73 -12.66
CA VAL A 11 7.62 -4.25 -11.44
C VAL A 11 7.88 -2.74 -11.62
N ASP A 12 7.69 -1.95 -10.57
CA ASP A 12 7.77 -0.47 -10.60
C ASP A 12 6.64 0.30 -11.33
N SER A 13 5.59 -0.36 -11.86
CA SER A 13 4.42 0.37 -12.40
C SER A 13 3.54 1.04 -11.34
N GLY A 14 3.96 1.07 -10.07
CA GLY A 14 3.23 1.78 -9.00
C GLY A 14 1.91 1.13 -8.56
N LYS A 15 1.68 -0.15 -8.88
CA LYS A 15 0.42 -0.87 -8.58
C LYS A 15 -0.04 -0.69 -7.13
N SER A 16 0.82 -0.98 -6.16
CA SER A 16 0.50 -0.90 -4.73
C SER A 16 0.25 0.54 -4.27
N THR A 17 0.98 1.50 -4.84
CA THR A 17 0.77 2.93 -4.60
C THR A 17 -0.60 3.39 -5.10
N THR A 18 -0.97 3.04 -6.33
CA THR A 18 -2.27 3.41 -6.92
C THR A 18 -3.43 2.77 -6.16
N THR A 19 -3.33 1.49 -5.84
CA THR A 19 -4.37 0.77 -5.10
C THR A 19 -4.53 1.32 -3.69
N GLY A 20 -3.43 1.55 -2.96
CA GLY A 20 -3.48 2.14 -1.62
C GLY A 20 -4.06 3.57 -1.62
N HIS A 21 -3.74 4.36 -2.65
CA HIS A 21 -4.30 5.70 -2.80
C HIS A 21 -5.81 5.65 -3.11
N LEU A 22 -6.26 4.72 -3.94
CA LEU A 22 -7.69 4.51 -4.23
C LEU A 22 -8.47 4.15 -2.97
N ILE A 23 -7.98 3.19 -2.18
CA ILE A 23 -8.63 2.79 -0.93
C ILE A 23 -8.72 3.98 0.04
N TYR A 24 -7.67 4.80 0.13
CA TYR A 24 -7.66 6.01 0.94
C TYR A 24 -8.71 7.03 0.47
N GLN A 25 -8.78 7.32 -0.83
CA GLN A 25 -9.76 8.26 -1.39
C GLN A 25 -11.20 7.76 -1.21
N CYS A 26 -11.42 6.45 -1.27
CA CYS A 26 -12.72 5.83 -0.99
C CYS A 26 -13.08 5.79 0.50
N GLY A 27 -12.23 6.29 1.40
CA GLY A 27 -12.47 6.29 2.83
C GLY A 27 -12.34 4.92 3.50
N GLY A 28 -11.73 3.93 2.81
CA GLY A 28 -11.49 2.60 3.36
C GLY A 28 -10.38 2.55 4.42
N ILE A 29 -9.65 3.65 4.61
CA ILE A 29 -8.57 3.79 5.59
C ILE A 29 -8.72 5.12 6.32
N ASP A 30 -8.61 5.06 7.65
CA ASP A 30 -8.62 6.25 8.50
C ASP A 30 -7.36 7.10 8.30
N LYS A 31 -7.51 8.43 8.38
CA LYS A 31 -6.38 9.37 8.25
C LYS A 31 -5.26 9.10 9.25
N ARG A 32 -5.58 8.73 10.50
CA ARG A 32 -4.59 8.39 11.52
C ARG A 32 -3.73 7.20 11.13
N THR A 33 -4.31 6.23 10.44
CA THR A 33 -3.59 5.05 9.97
C THR A 33 -2.60 5.43 8.87
N ILE A 34 -3.00 6.30 7.94
CA ILE A 34 -2.11 6.82 6.89
C ILE A 34 -0.99 7.66 7.49
N GLU A 35 -1.27 8.53 8.46
CA GLU A 35 -0.24 9.33 9.15
C GLU A 35 0.79 8.43 9.85
N LYS A 36 0.32 7.35 10.50
CA LYS A 36 1.21 6.35 11.09
C LYS A 36 2.10 5.69 10.04
N PHE A 37 1.53 5.25 8.91
CA PHE A 37 2.30 4.63 7.83
C PHE A 37 3.27 5.61 7.15
N GLU A 38 2.90 6.88 7.03
CA GLU A 38 3.79 7.93 6.52
C GLU A 38 5.01 8.11 7.43
N LYS A 39 4.81 8.08 8.76
CA LYS A 39 5.91 8.12 9.72
C LYS A 39 6.80 6.88 9.64
N GLU A 40 6.22 5.68 9.65
CA GLU A 40 6.98 4.42 9.53
C GLU A 40 7.76 4.35 8.21
N ALA A 41 7.16 4.79 7.11
CA ALA A 41 7.81 4.82 5.81
C ALA A 41 8.93 5.86 5.77
N ALA A 42 8.75 7.02 6.39
CA ALA A 42 9.79 8.05 6.52
C ALA A 42 10.98 7.57 7.37
N GLU A 43 10.73 6.87 8.48
CA GLU A 43 11.78 6.27 9.33
C GLU A 43 12.63 5.25 8.57
N LEU A 44 12.04 4.55 7.59
CA LEU A 44 12.73 3.60 6.71
C LEU A 44 13.34 4.24 5.44
N GLY A 45 13.31 5.58 5.32
CA GLY A 45 13.83 6.29 4.15
C GLY A 45 12.96 6.13 2.88
N LYS A 46 11.73 5.66 3.03
CA LYS A 46 10.79 5.31 1.95
C LYS A 46 9.49 6.11 2.03
N GLY A 47 9.57 7.38 2.44
CA GLY A 47 8.39 8.24 2.65
C GLY A 47 7.46 8.36 1.43
N SER A 48 7.97 8.18 0.21
CA SER A 48 7.18 8.15 -1.04
C SER A 48 6.24 6.93 -1.17
N PHE A 49 6.45 5.89 -0.36
CA PHE A 49 5.70 4.63 -0.43
C PHE A 49 4.56 4.52 0.59
N LYS A 50 4.16 5.62 1.23
CA LYS A 50 3.13 5.61 2.29
C LYS A 50 1.82 4.91 1.91
N TYR A 51 1.43 4.96 0.63
CA TYR A 51 0.24 4.28 0.13
C TYR A 51 0.47 2.79 -0.15
N ALA A 52 1.68 2.38 -0.54
CA ALA A 52 2.02 0.97 -0.70
C ALA A 52 2.02 0.22 0.65
N TRP A 53 2.38 0.92 1.74
CA TRP A 53 2.39 0.38 3.12
C TRP A 53 1.02 -0.10 3.62
N VAL A 54 -0.06 0.37 2.99
CA VAL A 54 -1.43 -0.09 3.25
C VAL A 54 -1.58 -1.56 2.89
N LEU A 55 -0.95 -1.98 1.78
CA LEU A 55 -1.05 -3.33 1.23
C LEU A 55 0.12 -4.19 1.69
N ASP A 56 1.32 -3.62 1.76
CA ASP A 56 2.54 -4.32 2.17
C ASP A 56 2.54 -4.53 3.70
N LYS A 57 2.13 -5.73 4.12
CA LYS A 57 2.05 -6.11 5.55
C LYS A 57 3.28 -6.84 6.04
N LEU A 58 4.05 -7.46 5.14
CA LEU A 58 5.24 -8.20 5.53
C LEU A 58 6.41 -7.24 5.77
N LYS A 59 7.18 -7.49 6.83
CA LYS A 59 8.39 -6.72 7.13
C LYS A 59 9.38 -6.75 5.96
N ALA A 60 9.53 -7.90 5.32
CA ALA A 60 10.41 -8.06 4.15
C ALA A 60 9.96 -7.23 2.94
N GLU A 61 8.65 -7.03 2.73
CA GLU A 61 8.12 -6.17 1.65
C GLU A 61 8.49 -4.71 1.90
N ARG A 62 8.28 -4.24 3.12
CA ARG A 62 8.60 -2.86 3.53
C ARG A 62 10.11 -2.58 3.47
N GLU A 63 10.93 -3.51 3.93
CA GLU A 63 12.39 -3.40 3.88
C GLU A 63 12.93 -3.41 2.44
N ARG A 64 12.41 -4.27 1.57
CA ARG A 64 12.88 -4.39 0.18
C ARG A 64 12.19 -3.43 -0.79
N GLY A 65 11.01 -2.92 -0.46
CA GLY A 65 10.22 -2.03 -1.33
C GLY A 65 9.57 -2.77 -2.50
N ILE A 66 9.35 -4.08 -2.36
CA ILE A 66 8.72 -4.93 -3.37
C ILE A 66 7.57 -5.68 -2.73
N THR A 67 6.45 -5.82 -3.45
CA THR A 67 5.33 -6.67 -3.03
C THR A 67 5.70 -8.13 -3.26
N ILE A 68 5.65 -8.94 -2.21
CA ILE A 68 6.04 -10.35 -2.17
C ILE A 68 4.79 -11.23 -2.16
N ASP A 69 3.75 -10.80 -1.44
CA ASP A 69 2.51 -11.55 -1.27
C ASP A 69 1.27 -10.74 -1.72
N ILE A 70 0.18 -11.45 -1.96
CA ILE A 70 -1.09 -10.85 -2.36
C ILE A 70 -1.81 -10.34 -1.11
N ALA A 71 -1.94 -9.02 -1.00
CA ALA A 71 -2.75 -8.41 0.05
C ALA A 71 -4.24 -8.40 -0.35
N LEU A 72 -5.07 -9.08 0.44
CA LEU A 72 -6.52 -9.03 0.29
C LEU A 72 -7.09 -7.93 1.19
N TRP A 73 -7.68 -6.91 0.58
CA TRP A 73 -8.40 -5.84 1.25
C TRP A 73 -9.91 -6.13 1.20
N LYS A 74 -10.58 -6.15 2.36
CA LYS A 74 -12.03 -6.41 2.49
C LYS A 74 -12.72 -5.19 3.06
#